data_AF-A0A366ZM58-F1
#
_entry.id   AF-A0A366ZM58-F1
#
_cell.length_a   1.000
_cell.length_b   1.000
_cell.length_c   1.000
_cell.angle_alpha   90.00
_cell.angle_beta   90.00
_cell.angle_gamma   90.00
#
_symmetry.space_group_name_H-M   'P 1'
#
loop_
_entity.id
_entity.type
_entity.pdbx_description
1 polymer ?
#
loop_
_entity_poly.entity_id
_entity_poly.type
_entity_poly.pdbx_seq_one_letter_code
_entity_poly.pdbx_strand_id
1 'polypeptide(L)'
;MPLSPWRAVVGTSRTGAGTPWHARMRWTAPGHSRRTSRPRHPGNSGLAPDDQWHVPTDITGRRRAALAIPLALTIVLSTGGPAGAHVEVTAQGAQAGTGPATIQFSAESESSTSGIVGMRTQLPGGIDPTSVSLATGPAGWVLTPTADGFEVAGPALGPGVDAEYAITVAELPADSTELVFPTLQRYADGREDAWIEPVIEGSPDPEMPAPTLTVAAAPVPAAPTTPTGSAPSSRSGPTSSAPTESAADPAADESNTGTIALTAAGLLVVALGAGVWWWRSRRTG
;
A
#
# COMPACT_ATOMS: atom_id res chain seq x y z
N MET A 1 -31.47 -41.18 -22.93
CA MET A 1 -32.54 -40.87 -21.94
C MET A 1 -32.73 -39.36 -21.90
N PRO A 2 -33.95 -38.84 -21.71
CA PRO A 2 -34.23 -37.40 -21.86
C PRO A 2 -33.74 -36.57 -20.67
N LEU A 3 -33.46 -35.29 -20.93
CA LEU A 3 -33.07 -34.29 -19.93
C LEU A 3 -34.29 -33.76 -19.18
N SER A 4 -34.18 -33.57 -17.86
CA SER A 4 -35.24 -32.97 -17.03
C SER A 4 -35.08 -31.45 -16.97
N PRO A 5 -36.11 -30.64 -17.31
CA PRO A 5 -36.06 -29.19 -17.18
C PRO A 5 -36.30 -28.74 -15.74
N TRP A 6 -35.55 -27.72 -15.29
CA TRP A 6 -35.74 -27.08 -14.00
C TRP A 6 -37.07 -26.30 -13.99
N ARG A 7 -37.83 -26.38 -12.88
CA ARG A 7 -39.04 -25.56 -12.65
C ARG A 7 -38.80 -24.56 -11.54
N ALA A 8 -38.88 -23.27 -11.87
CA ALA A 8 -38.95 -22.21 -10.87
C ALA A 8 -40.28 -22.31 -10.10
N VAL A 9 -40.21 -22.21 -8.76
CA VAL A 9 -41.39 -22.13 -7.89
C VAL A 9 -41.49 -20.69 -7.38
N VAL A 10 -42.42 -19.92 -7.96
CA VAL A 10 -42.72 -18.56 -7.50
C VAL A 10 -43.66 -18.65 -6.30
N GLY A 11 -43.10 -18.55 -5.10
CA GLY A 11 -43.87 -18.47 -3.86
C GLY A 11 -44.40 -17.06 -3.60
N THR A 12 -45.71 -16.84 -3.79
CA THR A 12 -46.37 -15.60 -3.37
C THR A 12 -47.08 -15.78 -2.03
N SER A 13 -46.71 -14.98 -1.03
CA SER A 13 -47.40 -14.90 0.27
C SER A 13 -47.78 -13.45 0.58
N ARG A 14 -49.06 -13.21 0.89
CA ARG A 14 -49.61 -11.85 1.13
C ARG A 14 -50.71 -11.88 2.20
N THR A 15 -50.33 -11.62 3.45
CA THR A 15 -51.19 -11.31 4.63
C THR A 15 -50.24 -10.89 5.76
N GLY A 16 -50.45 -9.84 6.57
CA GLY A 16 -51.44 -8.74 6.61
C GLY A 16 -50.79 -7.53 7.35
N ALA A 17 -51.23 -6.28 7.17
CA ALA A 17 -52.43 -5.64 7.75
C ALA A 17 -52.18 -4.96 9.13
N GLY A 18 -52.18 -3.61 9.14
CA GLY A 18 -52.06 -2.74 10.34
C GLY A 18 -50.61 -2.40 10.75
N THR A 19 -50.25 -1.21 11.25
CA THR A 19 -51.00 0.05 11.47
C THR A 19 -50.01 1.25 11.44
N PRO A 20 -50.31 2.38 10.79
CA PRO A 20 -49.35 3.49 10.66
C PRO A 20 -49.34 4.44 11.86
N TRP A 21 -48.15 4.89 12.30
CA TRP A 21 -48.00 5.91 13.36
C TRP A 21 -46.99 7.02 13.00
N HIS A 22 -47.55 8.12 12.47
CA HIS A 22 -47.07 9.51 12.52
C HIS A 22 -45.56 9.82 12.49
N ALA A 23 -45.10 10.30 11.33
CA ALA A 23 -44.01 11.25 11.28
C ALA A 23 -44.37 12.55 12.06
N ARG A 24 -43.39 13.14 12.75
CA ARG A 24 -43.49 14.51 13.29
C ARG A 24 -42.23 15.31 12.94
N MET A 25 -42.30 16.07 11.86
CA MET A 25 -41.38 17.19 11.65
C MET A 25 -41.57 18.20 12.79
N ARG A 26 -40.48 18.76 13.32
CA ARG A 26 -40.52 19.85 14.31
C ARG A 26 -39.59 20.98 13.88
N TRP A 27 -40.15 21.93 13.13
CA TRP A 27 -39.49 23.21 12.84
C TRP A 27 -39.61 24.14 14.07
N THR A 28 -38.53 24.81 14.45
CA THR A 28 -38.54 25.84 15.51
C THR A 28 -37.60 27.01 15.17
N ALA A 29 -38.21 28.10 14.71
CA ALA A 29 -37.73 29.49 14.68
C ALA A 29 -39.00 30.36 14.84
N PRO A 30 -38.95 31.61 15.35
CA PRO A 30 -37.82 32.56 15.30
C PRO A 30 -37.44 33.21 16.64
N GLY A 31 -36.42 34.08 16.62
CA GLY A 31 -36.02 34.91 17.76
C GLY A 31 -35.29 36.19 17.36
N HIS A 32 -36.03 37.28 17.13
CA HIS A 32 -35.44 38.64 17.05
C HIS A 32 -35.14 39.15 18.48
N SER A 33 -34.11 39.97 18.72
CA SER A 33 -34.23 41.43 18.53
C SER A 33 -33.00 42.22 18.99
N ARG A 34 -32.77 43.40 18.37
CA ARG A 34 -32.17 44.66 18.93
C ARG A 34 -30.65 44.63 19.22
N ARG A 35 -29.86 45.57 18.65
CA ARG A 35 -29.55 46.98 19.06
C ARG A 35 -28.69 47.04 20.34
N THR A 36 -27.61 47.82 20.44
CA THR A 36 -27.06 48.94 19.61
C THR A 36 -25.61 48.62 19.15
N SER A 37 -24.59 49.47 18.87
CA SER A 37 -24.38 50.94 18.94
C SER A 37 -23.18 51.42 18.08
N ARG A 38 -22.79 52.71 18.23
CA ARG A 38 -21.47 53.31 17.91
C ARG A 38 -21.05 54.25 19.05
N PRO A 39 -19.76 54.61 19.19
CA PRO A 39 -19.28 55.91 18.65
C PRO A 39 -17.93 55.83 17.89
N ARG A 40 -17.49 56.98 17.34
CA ARG A 40 -16.14 57.26 16.76
C ARG A 40 -15.63 58.60 17.31
N HIS A 41 -14.34 58.73 17.63
CA HIS A 41 -13.41 59.90 17.47
C HIS A 41 -12.21 59.76 18.42
N PRO A 42 -11.14 60.59 18.31
CA PRO A 42 -10.57 61.30 17.14
C PRO A 42 -9.40 60.49 16.53
N GLY A 43 -8.54 60.95 15.60
CA GLY A 43 -8.45 62.25 14.92
C GLY A 43 -7.20 63.08 15.31
N ASN A 44 -6.20 63.17 14.43
CA ASN A 44 -5.22 64.26 14.40
C ASN A 44 -4.79 64.54 12.94
N SER A 45 -4.28 65.74 12.65
CA SER A 45 -4.25 66.31 11.30
C SER A 45 -3.14 67.34 11.08
N GLY A 46 -2.73 67.54 9.82
CA GLY A 46 -1.66 68.47 9.40
C GLY A 46 -0.30 67.75 9.25
N LEU A 47 0.57 68.12 8.32
CA LEU A 47 0.67 69.37 7.55
C LEU A 47 0.77 69.14 6.02
N ALA A 48 0.80 70.25 5.27
CA ALA A 48 0.95 70.37 3.82
C ALA A 48 1.62 71.73 3.52
N PRO A 49 1.95 72.11 2.26
CA PRO A 49 2.34 71.31 1.09
C PRO A 49 3.68 71.83 0.48
N ASP A 50 3.85 71.66 -0.84
CA ASP A 50 4.60 72.52 -1.79
C ASP A 50 6.11 72.31 -2.06
N ASP A 51 6.48 72.85 -3.23
CA ASP A 51 7.80 73.18 -3.81
C ASP A 51 8.86 72.09 -4.13
N GLN A 52 8.67 71.54 -5.33
CA GLN A 52 9.71 71.13 -6.28
C GLN A 52 10.81 72.20 -6.53
N TRP A 53 12.09 71.80 -6.59
CA TRP A 53 12.96 71.99 -7.79
C TRP A 53 14.43 71.55 -7.59
N HIS A 54 14.97 70.93 -8.67
CA HIS A 54 16.38 70.80 -9.07
C HIS A 54 17.42 70.04 -8.20
N VAL A 55 18.30 69.34 -8.93
CA VAL A 55 19.48 68.58 -8.49
C VAL A 55 20.74 69.40 -8.84
N PRO A 56 21.91 69.17 -8.21
CA PRO A 56 22.81 68.17 -8.79
C PRO A 56 23.61 67.31 -7.79
N THR A 57 24.01 66.13 -8.28
CA THR A 57 25.18 65.31 -7.93
C THR A 57 25.91 65.50 -6.60
N ASP A 58 26.10 64.39 -5.88
CA ASP A 58 27.47 64.04 -5.45
C ASP A 58 27.73 62.53 -5.56
N ILE A 59 29.00 62.12 -5.71
CA ILE A 59 29.41 60.75 -6.04
C ILE A 59 29.99 60.05 -4.80
N THR A 60 29.37 58.93 -4.38
CA THR A 60 30.08 57.96 -3.55
C THR A 60 29.55 56.54 -3.75
N GLY A 61 30.30 55.71 -4.47
CA GLY A 61 29.90 54.33 -4.75
C GLY A 61 30.21 53.37 -3.60
N ARG A 62 29.35 52.36 -3.40
CA ARG A 62 29.70 51.13 -2.65
C ARG A 62 29.22 49.90 -3.41
N ARG A 63 30.15 49.23 -4.09
CA ARG A 63 29.95 47.89 -4.66
C ARG A 63 29.67 46.90 -3.53
N ARG A 64 28.52 46.25 -3.52
CA ARG A 64 28.28 44.97 -2.82
C ARG A 64 27.50 44.07 -3.77
N ALA A 65 27.95 42.82 -3.89
CA ALA A 65 27.45 41.91 -4.92
C ALA A 65 26.01 41.47 -4.62
N ALA A 66 25.16 41.49 -5.66
CA ALA A 66 23.89 40.76 -5.62
C ALA A 66 24.20 39.26 -5.77
N LEU A 67 24.23 38.54 -4.64
CA LEU A 67 24.36 37.08 -4.65
C LEU A 67 23.01 36.48 -5.08
N ALA A 68 22.84 36.26 -6.39
CA ALA A 68 21.64 35.65 -6.93
C ALA A 68 21.61 34.15 -6.58
N ILE A 69 20.87 33.79 -5.53
CA ILE A 69 20.60 32.41 -5.17
C ILE A 69 19.52 31.88 -6.13
N PRO A 70 19.79 30.86 -6.96
CA PRO A 70 18.76 30.23 -7.77
C PRO A 70 17.86 29.38 -6.87
N LEU A 71 16.66 29.88 -6.57
CA LEU A 71 15.63 29.10 -5.87
C LEU A 71 15.05 28.07 -6.85
N ALA A 72 15.72 26.92 -6.97
CA ALA A 72 15.26 25.77 -7.73
C ALA A 72 14.04 25.11 -7.03
N LEU A 73 12.87 25.71 -7.20
CA LEU A 73 11.61 25.18 -6.68
C LEU A 73 11.12 24.02 -7.58
N THR A 74 11.67 22.82 -7.36
CA THR A 74 11.20 21.58 -8.00
C THR A 74 9.83 21.20 -7.46
N ILE A 75 8.78 21.81 -8.04
CA ILE A 75 7.39 21.38 -7.82
C ILE A 75 7.21 20.04 -8.51
N VAL A 76 7.44 18.95 -7.79
CA VAL A 76 6.98 17.62 -8.18
C VAL A 76 5.46 17.60 -8.04
N LEU A 77 4.79 17.91 -9.14
CA LEU A 77 3.35 17.72 -9.26
C LEU A 77 3.11 16.23 -9.45
N SER A 78 2.97 15.49 -8.34
CA SER A 78 2.49 14.10 -8.36
C SER A 78 1.03 14.11 -8.80
N THR A 79 0.80 14.17 -10.11
CA THR A 79 -0.51 13.96 -10.73
C THR A 79 -0.85 12.48 -10.65
N GLY A 80 -1.23 12.02 -9.45
CA GLY A 80 -2.07 10.84 -9.36
C GLY A 80 -3.31 11.11 -10.21
N GLY A 81 -3.62 10.19 -11.12
CA GLY A 81 -4.92 10.18 -11.79
C GLY A 81 -6.03 9.86 -10.78
N PRO A 82 -7.26 9.59 -11.25
CA PRO A 82 -8.10 8.69 -10.49
C PRO A 82 -7.29 7.40 -10.27
N ALA A 83 -7.06 7.01 -9.03
CA ALA A 83 -6.79 5.60 -8.76
C ALA A 83 -8.09 4.89 -9.17
N GLY A 84 -8.00 3.94 -10.10
CA GLY A 84 -9.01 2.89 -10.16
C GLY A 84 -8.95 2.14 -8.84
N ALA A 85 -10.08 1.56 -8.41
CA ALA A 85 -9.97 0.54 -7.38
C ALA A 85 -9.08 -0.60 -7.89
N HIS A 86 -8.55 -1.38 -6.96
CA HIS A 86 -7.81 -2.57 -7.28
C HIS A 86 -7.92 -3.55 -6.12
N VAL A 87 -7.62 -4.82 -6.41
CA VAL A 87 -7.49 -5.86 -5.38
C VAL A 87 -6.01 -6.27 -5.32
N GLU A 88 -5.35 -5.95 -4.21
CA GLU A 88 -3.96 -6.34 -3.95
C GLU A 88 -3.90 -7.62 -3.12
N VAL A 89 -2.82 -8.40 -3.32
CA VAL A 89 -2.48 -9.56 -2.50
C VAL A 89 -1.04 -9.45 -1.98
N THR A 90 -0.86 -9.60 -0.66
CA THR A 90 0.47 -9.56 -0.03
C THR A 90 0.66 -10.66 1.00
N ALA A 91 1.83 -11.29 1.02
CA ALA A 91 2.17 -12.34 1.98
C ALA A 91 3.63 -12.20 2.44
N GLN A 92 3.83 -11.66 3.65
CA GLN A 92 5.17 -11.33 4.13
C GLN A 92 6.00 -12.60 4.40
N GLY A 93 7.11 -12.75 3.68
CA GLY A 93 8.00 -13.90 3.83
C GLY A 93 7.49 -15.20 3.20
N ALA A 94 6.47 -15.13 2.34
CA ALA A 94 5.95 -16.29 1.63
C ALA A 94 7.00 -16.92 0.69
N GLN A 95 7.08 -18.25 0.71
CA GLN A 95 8.01 -19.05 -0.07
C GLN A 95 7.30 -20.29 -0.64
N ALA A 96 7.53 -20.60 -1.91
CA ALA A 96 6.98 -21.77 -2.61
C ALA A 96 7.34 -23.08 -1.86
N GLY A 97 6.40 -24.01 -1.78
CA GLY A 97 6.60 -25.30 -1.09
C GLY A 97 6.81 -25.18 0.42
N THR A 98 6.24 -24.14 1.04
CA THR A 98 6.28 -23.92 2.49
C THR A 98 4.94 -23.43 3.02
N GLY A 99 4.75 -23.55 4.33
CA GLY A 99 3.60 -22.98 5.04
C GLY A 99 3.64 -23.25 6.55
N PRO A 100 2.61 -22.81 7.29
CA PRO A 100 1.46 -22.06 6.81
C PRO A 100 1.82 -20.63 6.40
N ALA A 101 1.17 -20.12 5.35
CA ALA A 101 1.36 -18.77 4.84
C ALA A 101 0.09 -17.93 5.02
N THR A 102 0.22 -16.71 5.54
CA THR A 102 -0.90 -15.76 5.61
C THR A 102 -0.83 -14.81 4.42
N ILE A 103 -1.89 -14.81 3.61
CA ILE A 103 -2.07 -13.93 2.46
C ILE A 103 -3.13 -12.89 2.83
N GLN A 104 -2.75 -11.63 2.83
CA GLN A 104 -3.63 -10.48 3.02
C GLN A 104 -4.18 -10.05 1.67
N PHE A 105 -5.46 -9.69 1.64
CA PHE A 105 -6.19 -9.15 0.51
C PHE A 105 -6.70 -7.77 0.90
N SER A 106 -6.32 -6.76 0.11
CA SER A 106 -6.93 -5.43 0.15
C SER A 106 -7.79 -5.26 -1.10
N ALA A 107 -8.97 -4.66 -0.98
CA ALA A 107 -9.95 -4.58 -2.06
C ALA A 107 -10.70 -3.26 -2.01
N GLU A 108 -10.23 -2.28 -2.80
CA GLU A 108 -10.74 -0.91 -2.77
C GLU A 108 -12.19 -0.82 -3.29
N SER A 109 -12.99 0.08 -2.69
CA SER A 109 -14.42 0.19 -2.96
C SER A 109 -14.75 1.28 -4.00
N GLU A 110 -15.11 0.90 -5.23
CA GLU A 110 -15.55 1.86 -6.27
C GLU A 110 -16.87 2.58 -5.93
N SER A 111 -17.66 2.01 -5.02
CA SER A 111 -19.03 2.47 -4.78
C SER A 111 -19.15 3.41 -3.58
N SER A 112 -19.33 4.69 -3.87
CA SER A 112 -19.70 5.72 -2.87
C SER A 112 -21.14 5.60 -2.34
N THR A 113 -21.95 4.65 -2.83
CA THR A 113 -23.37 4.48 -2.47
C THR A 113 -23.76 3.08 -2.00
N SER A 114 -22.92 2.06 -2.23
CA SER A 114 -23.17 0.66 -1.89
C SER A 114 -21.96 0.04 -1.20
N GLY A 115 -22.17 -0.79 -0.18
CA GLY A 115 -21.08 -1.48 0.52
C GLY A 115 -20.74 -2.83 -0.10
N ILE A 116 -19.48 -3.25 -0.03
CA ILE A 116 -19.05 -4.61 -0.39
C ILE A 116 -19.72 -5.62 0.58
N VAL A 117 -20.20 -6.75 0.07
CA VAL A 117 -20.85 -7.84 0.87
C VAL A 117 -20.07 -9.14 0.86
N GLY A 118 -19.13 -9.32 -0.07
CA GLY A 118 -18.19 -10.44 -0.03
C GLY A 118 -17.40 -10.64 -1.32
N MET A 119 -16.22 -11.22 -1.13
CA MET A 119 -15.21 -11.50 -2.15
C MET A 119 -15.24 -12.99 -2.48
N ARG A 120 -15.36 -13.37 -3.75
CA ARG A 120 -15.16 -14.75 -4.20
C ARG A 120 -13.88 -14.84 -5.01
N THR A 121 -12.94 -15.67 -4.58
CA THR A 121 -11.59 -15.76 -5.14
C THR A 121 -11.30 -17.19 -5.56
N GLN A 122 -10.86 -17.36 -6.81
CA GLN A 122 -10.33 -18.62 -7.31
C GLN A 122 -8.91 -18.83 -6.78
N LEU A 123 -8.59 -20.06 -6.37
CA LEU A 123 -7.24 -20.41 -5.92
C LEU A 123 -6.35 -20.85 -7.09
N PRO A 124 -5.05 -20.52 -7.07
CA PRO A 124 -4.09 -21.05 -8.03
C PRO A 124 -3.90 -22.57 -7.84
N GLY A 125 -3.52 -23.25 -8.93
CA GLY A 125 -3.32 -24.70 -8.93
C GLY A 125 -2.29 -25.15 -7.88
N GLY A 126 -2.61 -26.21 -7.15
CA GLY A 126 -1.77 -26.76 -6.07
C GLY A 126 -2.23 -26.38 -4.66
N ILE A 127 -3.14 -25.41 -4.50
CA ILE A 127 -3.80 -25.12 -3.22
C ILE A 127 -5.16 -25.81 -3.16
N ASP A 128 -5.41 -26.59 -2.10
CA ASP A 128 -6.72 -27.21 -1.86
C ASP A 128 -7.67 -26.22 -1.14
N PRO A 129 -8.90 -25.97 -1.65
CA PRO A 129 -9.89 -25.11 -1.00
C PRO A 129 -10.16 -25.40 0.49
N THR A 130 -10.06 -26.65 0.92
CA THR A 130 -10.27 -27.08 2.31
C THR A 130 -9.05 -26.86 3.22
N SER A 131 -7.89 -26.55 2.63
CA SER A 131 -6.66 -26.18 3.34
C SER A 131 -6.55 -24.67 3.64
N VAL A 132 -7.56 -23.90 3.25
CA VAL A 132 -7.63 -22.44 3.42
C VAL A 132 -8.61 -22.08 4.53
N SER A 133 -8.22 -21.12 5.38
CA SER A 133 -9.02 -20.63 6.50
C SER A 133 -8.92 -19.10 6.65
N LEU A 134 -9.94 -18.46 7.23
CA LEU A 134 -9.93 -17.02 7.48
C LEU A 134 -9.04 -16.70 8.70
N ALA A 135 -7.99 -15.91 8.51
CA ALA A 135 -7.12 -15.42 9.57
C ALA A 135 -7.64 -14.12 10.18
N THR A 136 -8.06 -13.17 9.32
CA THR A 136 -8.72 -11.91 9.70
C THR A 136 -9.72 -11.51 8.62
N GLY A 137 -10.67 -10.63 8.97
CA GLY A 137 -11.62 -10.06 8.02
C GLY A 137 -12.64 -9.14 8.71
N PRO A 138 -13.59 -8.57 7.97
CA PRO A 138 -14.58 -7.65 8.52
C PRO A 138 -15.52 -8.32 9.54
N ALA A 139 -16.15 -7.51 10.39
CA ALA A 139 -16.95 -8.00 11.51
C ALA A 139 -18.15 -8.85 11.04
N GLY A 140 -18.15 -10.14 11.39
CA GLY A 140 -19.20 -11.08 11.01
C GLY A 140 -19.06 -11.66 9.60
N TRP A 141 -17.94 -11.43 8.91
CA TRP A 141 -17.61 -12.14 7.68
C TRP A 141 -17.10 -13.56 7.98
N VAL A 142 -17.38 -14.50 7.08
CA VAL A 142 -16.98 -15.91 7.16
C VAL A 142 -16.41 -16.37 5.82
N LEU A 143 -15.39 -17.23 5.85
CA LEU A 143 -14.87 -17.90 4.66
C LEU A 143 -15.58 -19.24 4.46
N THR A 144 -16.08 -19.47 3.25
CA THR A 144 -16.68 -20.73 2.79
C THR A 144 -15.90 -21.26 1.59
N PRO A 145 -15.28 -22.45 1.65
CA PRO A 145 -14.63 -23.05 0.48
C PRO A 145 -15.61 -23.32 -0.66
N THR A 146 -15.18 -23.09 -1.89
CA THR A 146 -15.90 -23.47 -3.12
C THR A 146 -15.20 -24.66 -3.79
N ALA A 147 -15.67 -25.07 -4.98
CA ALA A 147 -15.03 -26.15 -5.74
C ALA A 147 -13.68 -25.74 -6.38
N ASP A 148 -13.43 -24.44 -6.46
CA ASP A 148 -12.37 -23.78 -7.22
C ASP A 148 -11.57 -22.74 -6.41
N GLY A 149 -11.94 -22.50 -5.15
CA GLY A 149 -11.37 -21.45 -4.33
C GLY A 149 -12.16 -21.22 -3.05
N PHE A 150 -12.47 -19.96 -2.73
CA PHE A 150 -13.27 -19.62 -1.55
C PHE A 150 -14.15 -18.39 -1.78
N GLU A 151 -15.13 -18.21 -0.89
CA GLU A 151 -15.93 -17.00 -0.77
C GLU A 151 -15.84 -16.49 0.67
N VAL A 152 -15.39 -15.25 0.87
CA VAL A 152 -15.46 -14.54 2.16
C VAL A 152 -16.60 -13.53 2.09
N ALA A 153 -17.64 -13.70 2.91
CA ALA A 153 -18.85 -12.87 2.84
C ALA A 153 -19.49 -12.66 4.22
N GLY A 154 -20.31 -11.62 4.35
CA GLY A 154 -21.01 -11.30 5.58
C GLY A 154 -21.88 -10.05 5.48
N PRO A 155 -22.09 -9.31 6.59
CA PRO A 155 -22.79 -8.02 6.56
C PRO A 155 -22.11 -7.02 5.62
N ALA A 156 -22.91 -6.20 4.94
CA ALA A 156 -22.39 -5.15 4.05
C ALA A 156 -21.48 -4.17 4.80
N LEU A 157 -20.36 -3.81 4.19
CA LEU A 157 -19.50 -2.73 4.66
C LEU A 157 -20.18 -1.36 4.46
N GLY A 158 -19.51 -0.29 4.88
CA GLY A 158 -19.94 1.06 4.49
C GLY A 158 -19.73 1.29 2.98
N PRO A 159 -20.53 2.16 2.34
CA PRO A 159 -20.19 2.69 1.03
C PRO A 159 -18.83 3.41 1.08
N GLY A 160 -17.97 3.18 0.09
CA GLY A 160 -16.60 3.69 0.07
C GLY A 160 -15.72 3.14 1.21
N VAL A 161 -16.01 1.93 1.70
CA VAL A 161 -15.17 1.19 2.66
C VAL A 161 -14.66 -0.08 1.99
N ASP A 162 -13.34 -0.24 2.04
CA ASP A 162 -12.57 -1.27 1.38
C ASP A 162 -12.66 -2.61 2.15
N ALA A 163 -12.56 -3.74 1.44
CA ALA A 163 -12.72 -5.07 2.01
C ALA A 163 -11.37 -5.70 2.38
N GLU A 164 -10.84 -5.29 3.53
CA GLU A 164 -9.62 -5.83 4.13
C GLU A 164 -9.85 -7.21 4.80
N TYR A 165 -9.14 -8.24 4.34
CA TYR A 165 -9.15 -9.57 4.97
C TYR A 165 -7.83 -10.32 4.77
N ALA A 166 -7.62 -11.42 5.51
CA ALA A 166 -6.49 -12.30 5.30
C ALA A 166 -6.89 -13.76 5.46
N ILE A 167 -6.32 -14.62 4.61
CA ILE A 167 -6.46 -16.07 4.70
C ILE A 167 -5.14 -16.69 5.19
N THR A 168 -5.22 -17.79 5.91
CA THR A 168 -4.09 -18.71 6.09
C THR A 168 -4.27 -19.90 5.17
N VAL A 169 -3.26 -20.13 4.33
CA VAL A 169 -3.09 -21.32 3.48
C VAL A 169 -2.13 -22.28 4.18
N ALA A 170 -2.45 -23.57 4.22
CA ALA A 170 -1.63 -24.56 4.91
C ALA A 170 -0.22 -24.75 4.29
N GLU A 171 -0.13 -24.75 2.96
CA GLU A 171 1.12 -24.88 2.19
C GLU A 171 0.96 -24.19 0.83
N LEU A 172 1.99 -23.49 0.36
CA LEU A 172 2.03 -22.85 -0.96
C LEU A 172 2.59 -23.82 -2.02
N PRO A 173 2.15 -23.75 -3.29
CA PRO A 173 2.66 -24.62 -4.35
C PRO A 173 4.19 -24.56 -4.46
N ALA A 174 4.85 -25.72 -4.59
CA ALA A 174 6.32 -25.80 -4.71
C ALA A 174 6.85 -25.32 -6.06
N ASP A 175 6.06 -25.50 -7.12
CA ASP A 175 6.49 -25.34 -8.51
C ASP A 175 6.19 -23.95 -9.12
N SER A 176 5.70 -22.98 -8.32
CA SER A 176 5.47 -21.61 -8.78
C SER A 176 5.96 -20.54 -7.80
N THR A 177 6.60 -19.50 -8.35
CA THR A 177 6.94 -18.24 -7.65
C THR A 177 5.90 -17.14 -7.85
N GLU A 178 4.84 -17.41 -8.62
CA GLU A 178 3.81 -16.45 -8.98
C GLU A 178 2.42 -17.09 -8.82
N LEU A 179 1.57 -16.45 -8.02
CA LEU A 179 0.28 -17.00 -7.59
C LEU A 179 -0.82 -15.99 -7.91
N VAL A 180 -1.60 -16.26 -8.95
CA VAL A 180 -2.72 -15.43 -9.40
C VAL A 180 -4.00 -15.86 -8.70
N PHE A 181 -4.79 -14.89 -8.21
CA PHE A 181 -6.01 -15.08 -7.42
C PHE A 181 -7.21 -14.35 -8.05
N PRO A 182 -7.75 -14.80 -9.20
CA PRO A 182 -8.89 -14.16 -9.86
C PRO A 182 -10.06 -13.98 -8.89
N THR A 183 -10.55 -12.74 -8.74
CA THR A 183 -11.44 -12.33 -7.65
C THR A 183 -12.65 -11.54 -8.13
N LEU A 184 -13.82 -11.87 -7.58
CA LEU A 184 -15.11 -11.21 -7.83
C LEU A 184 -15.53 -10.44 -6.58
N GLN A 185 -15.75 -9.13 -6.72
CA GLN A 185 -16.04 -8.18 -5.66
C GLN A 185 -17.51 -7.77 -5.70
N ARG A 186 -18.33 -8.29 -4.78
CA ARG A 186 -19.80 -8.11 -4.81
C ARG A 186 -20.27 -7.03 -3.85
N TYR A 187 -21.27 -6.26 -4.26
CA TYR A 187 -21.85 -5.16 -3.50
C TYR A 187 -23.32 -5.40 -3.12
N ALA A 188 -23.81 -4.67 -2.11
CA ALA A 188 -25.17 -4.75 -1.60
C ALA A 188 -26.28 -4.32 -2.60
N ASP A 189 -25.92 -3.63 -3.68
CA ASP A 189 -26.79 -3.25 -4.80
C ASP A 189 -26.84 -4.32 -5.91
N GLY A 190 -26.11 -5.43 -5.76
CA GLY A 190 -26.10 -6.55 -6.70
C GLY A 190 -25.16 -6.38 -7.89
N ARG A 191 -24.27 -5.36 -7.87
CA ARG A 191 -23.12 -5.28 -8.79
C ARG A 191 -21.99 -6.21 -8.32
N GLU A 192 -21.16 -6.60 -9.28
CA GLU A 192 -19.97 -7.42 -9.10
C GLU A 192 -18.87 -6.86 -10.00
N ASP A 193 -17.74 -6.46 -9.41
CA ASP A 193 -16.55 -6.01 -10.15
C ASP A 193 -15.59 -7.22 -10.27
N ALA A 194 -14.91 -7.38 -11.42
CA ALA A 194 -14.31 -8.66 -11.83
C ALA A 194 -12.79 -8.55 -12.04
N TRP A 195 -12.04 -8.63 -10.95
CA TRP A 195 -10.57 -8.64 -10.87
C TRP A 195 -9.98 -9.97 -11.34
N ILE A 196 -10.11 -10.23 -12.65
CA ILE A 196 -9.83 -11.52 -13.29
C ILE A 196 -8.97 -11.40 -14.57
N GLU A 197 -8.61 -10.20 -14.99
CA GLU A 197 -7.91 -9.98 -16.26
C GLU A 197 -6.40 -10.27 -16.13
N PRO A 198 -5.80 -11.09 -17.01
CA PRO A 198 -4.38 -11.40 -16.94
C PRO A 198 -3.54 -10.21 -17.46
N VAL A 199 -2.50 -9.85 -16.72
CA VAL A 199 -1.46 -8.93 -17.21
C VAL A 199 -0.61 -9.67 -18.25
N ILE A 200 -0.39 -9.05 -19.41
CA ILE A 200 0.35 -9.66 -20.54
C ILE A 200 1.45 -8.69 -21.00
N GLU A 201 2.72 -9.13 -20.97
CA GLU A 201 3.86 -8.32 -21.41
C GLU A 201 3.66 -7.76 -22.83
N GLY A 202 3.90 -6.46 -23.00
CA GLY A 202 3.75 -5.75 -24.27
C GLY A 202 2.31 -5.40 -24.68
N SER A 203 1.31 -5.79 -23.88
CA SER A 203 -0.07 -5.30 -24.00
C SER A 203 -0.27 -4.02 -23.18
N PRO A 204 -1.36 -3.27 -23.38
CA PRO A 204 -1.85 -2.30 -22.40
C PRO A 204 -2.13 -2.98 -21.06
N ASP A 205 -2.04 -2.22 -19.97
CA ASP A 205 -2.46 -2.65 -18.64
C ASP A 205 -3.99 -2.92 -18.63
N PRO A 206 -4.47 -4.05 -18.10
CA PRO A 206 -5.91 -4.34 -18.00
C PRO A 206 -6.66 -3.36 -17.10
N GLU A 207 -7.99 -3.27 -17.25
CA GLU A 207 -8.83 -2.40 -16.41
C GLU A 207 -9.16 -3.07 -15.06
N MET A 208 -9.26 -4.41 -15.03
CA MET A 208 -9.49 -5.17 -13.80
C MET A 208 -8.47 -6.33 -13.63
N PRO A 209 -7.18 -6.02 -13.38
CA PRO A 209 -6.13 -7.03 -13.22
C PRO A 209 -6.45 -8.08 -12.17
N ALA A 210 -6.08 -9.33 -12.45
CA ALA A 210 -6.14 -10.42 -11.50
C ALA A 210 -5.07 -10.24 -10.38
N PRO A 211 -5.45 -10.25 -9.10
CA PRO A 211 -4.52 -10.10 -7.98
C PRO A 211 -3.40 -11.14 -8.03
N THR A 212 -2.14 -10.71 -8.03
CA THR A 212 -1.00 -11.59 -8.27
C THR A 212 0.06 -11.44 -7.19
N LEU A 213 0.38 -12.54 -6.51
CA LEU A 213 1.34 -12.62 -5.42
C LEU A 213 2.64 -13.27 -5.90
N THR A 214 3.75 -12.52 -5.86
CA THR A 214 5.10 -13.10 -6.00
C THR A 214 5.55 -13.70 -4.67
N VAL A 215 6.10 -14.91 -4.71
CA VAL A 215 6.67 -15.62 -3.54
C VAL A 215 8.12 -16.03 -3.81
N ALA A 216 8.90 -16.21 -2.73
CA ALA A 216 10.29 -16.68 -2.87
C ALA A 216 10.34 -18.12 -3.43
N ALA A 217 11.38 -18.44 -4.21
CA ALA A 217 11.57 -19.79 -4.75
C ALA A 217 11.77 -20.84 -3.65
N ALA A 218 11.33 -22.08 -3.91
CA ALA A 218 11.31 -23.14 -2.92
C ALA A 218 12.71 -23.46 -2.35
N PRO A 219 12.81 -23.91 -1.07
CA PRO A 219 14.10 -24.25 -0.49
C PRO A 219 14.73 -25.44 -1.21
N VAL A 220 15.82 -25.21 -1.96
CA VAL A 220 16.61 -26.30 -2.54
C VAL A 220 17.17 -27.15 -1.39
N PRO A 221 16.93 -28.47 -1.35
CA PRO A 221 17.49 -29.32 -0.30
C PRO A 221 19.01 -29.20 -0.27
N ALA A 222 19.57 -28.90 0.90
CA ALA A 222 21.02 -28.83 1.07
C ALA A 222 21.62 -30.18 0.64
N ALA A 223 22.52 -30.14 -0.35
CA ALA A 223 23.13 -31.35 -0.89
C ALA A 223 23.77 -32.17 0.25
N PRO A 224 23.57 -33.50 0.29
CA PRO A 224 24.02 -34.31 1.42
C PRO A 224 25.53 -34.16 1.56
N THR A 225 25.97 -33.59 2.68
CA THR A 225 27.37 -33.49 3.03
C THR A 225 27.92 -34.89 3.28
N THR A 226 28.50 -35.48 2.22
CA THR A 226 29.23 -36.74 2.32
C THR A 226 30.26 -36.59 3.44
N PRO A 227 30.23 -37.41 4.50
CA PRO A 227 31.17 -37.26 5.59
C PRO A 227 32.58 -37.53 5.05
N THR A 228 33.42 -36.49 5.05
CA THR A 228 34.84 -36.60 4.70
C THR A 228 35.47 -37.65 5.59
N GLY A 229 35.73 -38.83 5.01
CA GLY A 229 36.39 -39.93 5.72
C GLY A 229 37.76 -39.48 6.19
N SER A 230 38.06 -39.67 7.47
CA SER A 230 39.34 -39.28 8.05
C SER A 230 40.49 -40.03 7.37
N ALA A 231 41.25 -39.33 6.55
CA ALA A 231 42.47 -39.88 5.95
C ALA A 231 43.50 -40.18 7.07
N PRO A 232 44.05 -41.40 7.14
CA PRO A 232 45.03 -41.75 8.17
C PRO A 232 46.36 -41.04 7.96
N SER A 233 47.03 -40.67 9.06
CA SER A 233 48.27 -39.91 9.01
C SER A 233 49.47 -40.74 8.52
N SER A 234 50.27 -40.19 7.61
CA SER A 234 51.58 -40.72 7.20
C SER A 234 52.70 -39.72 7.49
N ARG A 235 53.81 -40.18 8.09
CA ARG A 235 54.98 -39.35 8.45
C ARG A 235 56.08 -39.41 7.39
N SER A 236 56.75 -38.29 7.14
CA SER A 236 58.18 -38.21 6.76
C SER A 236 58.68 -36.76 6.82
N GLY A 237 59.99 -36.56 6.94
CA GLY A 237 60.71 -35.29 6.77
C GLY A 237 62.10 -35.59 6.20
N PRO A 238 63.15 -34.79 6.47
CA PRO A 238 63.21 -33.33 6.67
C PRO A 238 64.33 -32.64 5.83
N THR A 239 64.59 -31.35 6.10
CA THR A 239 65.90 -30.65 5.95
C THR A 239 66.30 -29.98 4.62
N SER A 240 66.93 -28.80 4.78
CA SER A 240 67.76 -28.00 3.84
C SER A 240 67.09 -27.24 2.68
N SER A 241 67.48 -25.99 2.37
CA SER A 241 68.45 -25.06 2.99
C SER A 241 68.12 -23.57 2.71
N ALA A 242 68.57 -22.69 3.60
CA ALA A 242 68.79 -21.24 3.40
C ALA A 242 70.34 -20.99 3.39
N PRO A 243 70.93 -19.77 3.23
CA PRO A 243 70.44 -18.43 3.62
C PRO A 243 70.83 -17.24 2.67
N THR A 244 70.62 -15.98 3.15
CA THR A 244 71.44 -14.76 2.85
C THR A 244 71.37 -14.16 1.41
N GLU A 245 71.22 -12.85 1.13
CA GLU A 245 70.82 -11.59 1.84
C GLU A 245 70.96 -10.38 0.86
N SER A 246 70.73 -9.07 1.11
CA SER A 246 70.17 -8.24 2.22
C SER A 246 69.73 -6.85 1.67
N ALA A 247 68.84 -6.10 2.36
CA ALA A 247 68.44 -4.68 2.14
C ALA A 247 67.73 -4.32 0.80
N ALA A 248 66.90 -3.27 0.66
CA ALA A 248 66.53 -2.13 1.54
C ALA A 248 65.09 -1.60 1.27
N ASP A 249 64.53 -0.85 2.23
CA ASP A 249 63.43 0.13 2.03
C ASP A 249 64.05 1.46 1.51
N PRO A 250 63.33 2.34 0.76
CA PRO A 250 62.22 3.10 1.33
C PRO A 250 61.01 3.44 0.41
N ALA A 251 59.82 3.25 0.97
CA ALA A 251 58.66 4.18 0.93
C ALA A 251 57.78 4.34 -0.35
N ALA A 252 56.68 5.08 -0.14
CA ALA A 252 55.68 5.61 -1.09
C ALA A 252 54.47 4.72 -1.51
N ASP A 253 53.40 4.88 -0.74
CA ASP A 253 52.05 5.30 -1.18
C ASP A 253 50.86 4.37 -1.51
N GLU A 254 49.69 4.97 -1.26
CA GLU A 254 48.29 4.71 -1.61
C GLU A 254 47.63 3.30 -1.64
N SER A 255 46.65 3.18 -0.73
CA SER A 255 45.29 2.65 -0.97
C SER A 255 45.07 1.13 -1.12
N ASN A 256 44.31 0.56 -0.16
CA ASN A 256 42.90 0.20 -0.38
C ASN A 256 42.27 -0.46 0.88
N THR A 257 41.72 0.36 1.78
CA THR A 257 40.90 -0.10 2.92
C THR A 257 39.45 0.34 2.72
N GLY A 258 38.70 -0.40 1.89
CA GLY A 258 37.33 -0.08 1.49
C GLY A 258 36.25 -0.62 2.42
N THR A 259 36.31 -0.34 3.73
CA THR A 259 35.35 -0.85 4.72
C THR A 259 34.41 0.26 5.24
N ILE A 260 33.12 -0.05 5.40
CA ILE A 260 32.06 0.78 6.03
C ILE A 260 31.67 2.07 5.27
N ALA A 261 30.65 1.99 4.39
CA ALA A 261 30.04 3.18 3.76
C ALA A 261 28.54 3.06 3.36
N LEU A 262 27.71 2.26 4.06
CA LEU A 262 26.26 2.15 3.78
C LEU A 262 25.37 2.17 5.03
N THR A 263 25.47 3.24 5.84
CA THR A 263 24.63 3.44 7.04
C THR A 263 24.00 4.84 7.13
N ALA A 264 23.89 5.57 6.01
CA ALA A 264 23.44 6.97 5.98
C ALA A 264 22.21 7.27 5.08
N ALA A 265 21.59 6.26 4.44
CA ALA A 265 20.45 6.47 3.53
C ALA A 265 19.06 6.17 4.15
N GLY A 266 18.99 5.36 5.22
CA GLY A 266 17.72 4.83 5.73
C GLY A 266 16.86 5.78 6.59
N LEU A 267 17.42 6.85 7.14
CA LEU A 267 16.76 7.65 8.18
C LEU A 267 15.93 8.84 7.68
N LEU A 268 15.99 9.20 6.39
CA LEU A 268 15.23 10.34 5.83
C LEU A 268 13.82 9.95 5.35
N VAL A 269 13.60 8.69 4.97
CA VAL A 269 12.29 8.21 4.45
C VAL A 269 11.26 8.08 5.59
N VAL A 270 11.67 7.56 6.75
CA VAL A 270 10.81 7.30 7.91
C VAL A 270 10.15 8.59 8.44
N ALA A 271 10.88 9.71 8.43
CA ALA A 271 10.40 11.00 8.92
C ALA A 271 9.26 11.59 8.06
N LEU A 272 9.26 11.33 6.76
CA LEU A 272 8.27 11.88 5.82
C LEU A 272 6.96 11.07 5.85
N GLY A 273 7.04 9.73 5.87
CA GLY A 273 5.85 8.86 5.92
C GLY A 273 4.99 9.10 7.17
N ALA A 274 5.63 9.19 8.34
CA ALA A 274 4.93 9.44 9.61
C ALA A 274 4.18 10.79 9.63
N GLY A 275 4.75 11.82 9.00
CA GLY A 275 4.14 13.15 8.92
C GLY A 275 2.84 13.20 8.10
N VAL A 276 2.80 12.49 6.97
CA VAL A 276 1.61 12.42 6.10
C VAL A 276 0.47 11.66 6.78
N TRP A 277 0.76 10.53 7.41
CA TRP A 277 -0.23 9.72 8.14
C TRP A 277 -0.87 10.50 9.30
N TRP A 278 -0.05 11.15 10.13
CA TRP A 278 -0.48 11.98 11.26
C TRP A 278 -1.29 13.22 10.85
N TRP A 279 -1.11 13.70 9.61
CA TRP A 279 -1.86 14.83 9.07
C TRP A 279 -3.21 14.40 8.47
N ARG A 280 -3.33 13.19 7.89
CA ARG A 280 -4.63 12.61 7.48
C ARG A 280 -5.52 12.32 8.70
N SER A 281 -5.00 11.66 9.73
CA SER A 281 -5.80 11.28 10.92
C SER A 281 -6.33 12.47 11.73
N ARG A 282 -5.74 13.66 11.57
CA ARG A 282 -6.21 14.93 12.17
C ARG A 282 -7.34 15.63 11.39
N ARG A 283 -7.80 15.07 10.27
CA ARG A 283 -8.85 15.66 9.41
C ARG A 283 -10.19 14.90 9.43
N THR A 284 -10.28 13.84 10.24
CA THR A 284 -11.44 12.93 10.34
C THR A 284 -11.97 12.86 11.78
N GLY A 285 -11.98 14.00 12.48
CA GLY A 285 -12.49 14.18 13.85
C GLY A 285 -12.94 15.62 14.08
#